data_AF-A0A1Z4LRR5-F1
#
_entry.id   AF-A0A1Z4LRR5-F1
#
_cell.length_a   1.000
_cell.length_b   1.000
_cell.length_c   1.000
_cell.angle_alpha   90.00
_cell.angle_beta   90.00
_cell.angle_gamma   90.00
#
_symmetry.space_group_name_H-M   'P 1'
#
loop_
_entity.id
_entity.type
_entity.pdbx_description
1 polymer ?
#
loop_
_entity_poly.entity_id
_entity_poly.type
_entity_poly.pdbx_seq_one_letter_code
_entity_poly.pdbx_strand_id
1 'polypeptide(L)'
;MDKLNLDVQTDLLKAIQGKADSISFEGKGLKLQDVRLSEFEIKTDDIDINPLKVIFGEVELNQPINAETRIVLKEADINQALKLEFIRNLLHELLTFHTEKSIVSIYPKNIQFRLPGNNKITVAGEIILDSGLEKKPLDFKADVGLESLEKPIVLNEFKCNTPEGIPLEIIVALIDKIHKLRQSPYFEFKDAALRINTLEVQQGSIILLAQAHLQQIPENISFAE
;
A
#
# COMPACT_ATOMS: atom_id res chain seq x y z
N MET A 1 10.44 -18.44 -0.29
CA MET A 1 10.88 -17.40 -1.26
C MET A 1 11.55 -18.09 -2.43
N ASP A 2 11.30 -17.71 -3.68
CA ASP A 2 11.72 -18.54 -4.84
C ASP A 2 13.09 -18.13 -5.40
N LYS A 3 13.38 -16.82 -5.42
CA LYS A 3 14.66 -16.26 -5.87
C LYS A 3 14.85 -14.85 -5.30
N LEU A 4 16.07 -14.55 -4.86
CA LEU A 4 16.52 -13.21 -4.43
C LEU A 4 17.90 -12.96 -5.01
N ASN A 5 18.06 -11.86 -5.75
CA ASN A 5 19.35 -11.32 -6.14
C ASN A 5 19.56 -10.02 -5.35
N LEU A 6 20.74 -9.89 -4.74
CA LEU A 6 21.19 -8.72 -3.99
C LEU A 6 22.46 -8.20 -4.65
N ASP A 7 22.49 -6.91 -4.98
CA ASP A 7 23.68 -6.21 -5.45
C ASP A 7 23.93 -4.96 -4.59
N VAL A 8 25.17 -4.79 -4.17
CA VAL A 8 25.60 -3.70 -3.29
C VAL A 8 26.77 -2.99 -3.94
N GLN A 9 26.57 -1.72 -4.28
CA GLN A 9 27.63 -0.87 -4.81
C GLN A 9 28.28 -0.11 -3.67
N THR A 10 29.52 -0.45 -3.32
CA THR A 10 30.28 0.24 -2.26
C THR A 10 31.79 0.05 -2.44
N ASP A 11 32.59 0.90 -1.79
CA ASP A 11 34.03 0.71 -1.62
C ASP A 11 34.35 0.15 -0.22
N LEU A 12 35.57 -0.37 -0.05
CA LEU A 12 35.97 -1.02 1.20
C LEU A 12 35.87 -0.10 2.43
N LEU A 13 36.20 1.18 2.26
CA LEU A 13 36.20 2.14 3.36
C LEU A 13 34.76 2.47 3.78
N LYS A 14 33.87 2.70 2.80
CA LYS A 14 32.43 2.90 3.02
C LYS A 14 31.79 1.69 3.68
N ALA A 15 32.09 0.48 3.20
CA ALA A 15 31.54 -0.76 3.76
C ALA A 15 31.85 -0.90 5.27
N ILE A 16 33.10 -0.62 5.70
CA ILE A 16 33.49 -0.68 7.11
C ILE A 16 32.75 0.39 7.95
N GLN A 17 32.37 1.50 7.32
CA GLN A 17 31.61 2.58 7.97
C GLN A 17 30.10 2.36 7.96
N GLY A 18 29.60 1.26 7.39
CA GLY A 18 28.16 1.02 7.23
C GLY A 18 27.54 1.82 6.07
N LYS A 19 28.29 2.10 5.01
CA LYS A 19 27.85 2.90 3.86
C LYS A 19 27.88 2.13 2.55
N ALA A 20 26.96 2.47 1.65
CA ALA A 20 26.94 2.01 0.27
C ALA A 20 26.36 3.10 -0.65
N ASP A 21 26.81 3.14 -1.90
CA ASP A 21 26.32 4.08 -2.93
C ASP A 21 24.92 3.69 -3.42
N SER A 22 24.64 2.39 -3.47
CA SER A 22 23.29 1.88 -3.70
C SER A 22 23.18 0.42 -3.29
N ILE A 23 21.96 0.01 -2.97
CA ILE A 23 21.60 -1.40 -2.86
C ILE A 23 20.44 -1.67 -3.82
N SER A 24 20.52 -2.78 -4.56
CA SER A 24 19.40 -3.27 -5.34
C SER A 24 19.03 -4.69 -4.96
N PHE A 25 17.72 -4.93 -4.92
CA PHE A 25 17.10 -6.20 -4.58
C PHE A 25 16.08 -6.54 -5.65
N GLU A 26 16.17 -7.73 -6.24
CA GLU A 26 15.13 -8.24 -7.12
C GLU A 26 14.80 -9.68 -6.78
N GLY A 27 13.54 -10.06 -6.96
CA GLY A 27 13.14 -11.41 -6.60
C GLY A 27 11.69 -11.75 -6.90
N LYS A 28 11.33 -12.99 -6.54
CA LYS A 28 9.99 -13.53 -6.71
C LYS A 28 9.49 -14.20 -5.43
N GLY A 29 8.20 -13.99 -5.16
CA GLY A 29 7.52 -14.62 -4.04
C GLY A 29 8.01 -14.16 -2.67
N LEU A 30 8.42 -12.89 -2.53
CA LEU A 30 8.74 -12.30 -1.22
C LEU A 30 7.46 -12.18 -0.39
N LYS A 31 7.53 -12.48 0.91
CA LYS A 31 6.41 -12.31 1.83
C LYS A 31 6.76 -11.23 2.86
N LEU A 32 6.23 -10.03 2.68
CA LEU A 32 6.44 -8.90 3.59
C LEU A 32 5.24 -8.76 4.53
N GLN A 33 5.42 -8.94 5.84
CA GLN A 33 4.33 -8.92 6.83
C GLN A 33 3.11 -9.76 6.37
N ASP A 34 3.35 -10.97 5.90
CA ASP A 34 2.36 -11.88 5.30
C ASP A 34 1.78 -11.49 3.92
N VAL A 35 2.10 -10.31 3.38
CA VAL A 35 1.76 -9.92 2.00
C VAL A 35 2.75 -10.52 1.03
N ARG A 36 2.26 -11.33 0.10
CA ARG A 36 3.09 -11.91 -0.95
C ARG A 36 3.23 -10.93 -2.12
N LEU A 37 4.47 -10.56 -2.42
CA LEU A 37 4.84 -9.91 -3.67
C LEU A 37 5.22 -10.98 -4.68
N SER A 38 4.53 -10.99 -5.82
CA SER A 38 4.80 -11.98 -6.86
C SER A 38 6.16 -11.73 -7.51
N GLU A 39 6.45 -10.48 -7.84
CA GLU A 39 7.75 -10.01 -8.30
C GLU A 39 8.03 -8.63 -7.69
N PHE A 40 9.29 -8.35 -7.41
CA PHE A 40 9.71 -7.03 -6.94
C PHE A 40 11.12 -6.73 -7.45
N GLU A 41 11.36 -5.45 -7.74
CA GLU A 41 12.67 -4.85 -7.96
C GLU A 41 12.70 -3.58 -7.12
N ILE A 42 13.72 -3.41 -6.30
CA ILE A 42 13.90 -2.26 -5.40
C ILE A 42 15.33 -1.79 -5.58
N LYS A 43 15.52 -0.49 -5.78
CA LYS A 43 16.84 0.14 -5.83
C LYS A 43 16.85 1.35 -4.92
N THR A 44 17.80 1.42 -4.01
CA THR A 44 17.97 2.56 -3.10
C THR A 44 18.98 3.56 -3.67
N ASP A 45 18.92 4.77 -3.14
CA ASP A 45 20.03 5.72 -3.16
C ASP A 45 21.12 5.35 -2.12
N ASP A 46 22.01 6.31 -1.83
CA ASP A 46 23.09 6.17 -0.86
C ASP A 46 22.53 5.75 0.51
N ILE A 47 23.06 4.65 1.04
CA ILE A 47 22.67 4.11 2.34
C ILE A 47 23.75 4.44 3.39
N ASP A 48 23.29 4.82 4.59
CA ASP A 48 24.12 5.02 5.77
C ASP A 48 23.43 4.35 6.95
N ILE A 49 24.02 3.26 7.46
CA ILE A 49 23.47 2.46 8.56
C ILE A 49 24.41 2.48 9.76
N ASN A 50 23.87 2.31 10.96
CA ASN A 50 24.67 2.24 12.18
C ASN A 50 25.47 0.93 12.25
N PRO A 51 26.80 0.93 12.02
CA PRO A 51 27.57 -0.30 11.94
C PRO A 51 27.65 -1.04 13.28
N LEU A 52 27.49 -0.34 14.41
CA LEU A 52 27.50 -0.96 15.73
C LEU A 52 26.24 -1.80 15.98
N LYS A 53 25.09 -1.35 15.47
CA LYS A 53 23.82 -2.08 15.59
C LYS A 53 23.76 -3.31 14.70
N VAL A 54 24.37 -3.24 13.51
CA VAL A 54 24.43 -4.38 12.57
C VAL A 54 25.12 -5.60 13.20
N ILE A 55 26.12 -5.38 14.06
CA ILE A 55 26.81 -6.45 14.81
C ILE A 55 25.84 -7.22 15.72
N PHE A 56 24.77 -6.57 16.17
CA PHE A 56 23.70 -7.17 16.98
C PHE A 56 22.51 -7.67 16.15
N GLY A 57 22.63 -7.66 14.81
CA GLY A 57 21.55 -8.05 13.90
C GLY A 57 20.47 -6.98 13.72
N GLU A 58 20.70 -5.76 14.24
CA GLU A 58 19.80 -4.64 14.11
C GLU A 58 20.22 -3.75 12.93
N VAL A 59 19.30 -3.43 12.04
CA VAL A 59 19.55 -2.47 10.96
C VAL A 59 18.86 -1.15 11.32
N GLU A 60 19.66 -0.12 11.56
CA GLU A 60 19.20 1.24 11.84
C GLU A 60 19.80 2.17 10.80
N LEU A 61 18.96 2.97 10.15
CA LEU A 61 19.41 3.99 9.21
C LEU A 61 19.88 5.22 9.99
N ASN A 62 21.08 5.73 9.67
CA ASN A 62 21.58 7.00 10.20
C ASN A 62 20.90 8.21 9.53
N GLN A 63 20.31 8.01 8.35
CA GLN A 63 19.55 9.01 7.60
C GLN A 63 18.42 8.36 6.79
N PRO A 64 17.34 9.09 6.47
CA PRO A 64 16.29 8.58 5.58
C PRO A 64 16.85 8.20 4.20
N ILE A 65 16.21 7.23 3.55
CA ILE A 65 16.62 6.74 2.23
C ILE A 65 15.48 6.86 1.23
N ASN A 66 15.82 7.00 -0.04
CA ASN A 66 14.86 6.89 -1.13
C ASN A 66 15.04 5.57 -1.87
N ALA A 67 13.94 4.99 -2.32
CA ALA A 67 13.96 3.79 -3.12
C ALA A 67 13.04 3.91 -4.32
N GLU A 68 13.51 3.47 -5.47
CA GLU A 68 12.70 3.19 -6.64
C GLU A 68 12.25 1.74 -6.59
N THR A 69 10.96 1.51 -6.81
CA THR A 69 10.35 0.20 -6.65
C THR A 69 9.50 -0.14 -7.87
N ARG A 70 9.64 -1.37 -8.34
CA ARG A 70 8.72 -2.04 -9.26
C ARG A 70 8.13 -3.24 -8.54
N ILE A 71 6.82 -3.27 -8.36
CA ILE A 71 6.13 -4.33 -7.63
C ILE A 71 5.04 -4.93 -8.50
N VAL A 72 5.00 -6.25 -8.59
CA VAL A 72 3.92 -7.00 -9.25
C VAL A 72 3.09 -7.72 -8.20
N LEU A 73 1.80 -7.39 -8.15
CA LEU A 73 0.82 -7.99 -7.25
C LEU A 73 -0.20 -8.79 -8.05
N LYS A 74 -0.42 -10.05 -7.71
CA LYS A 74 -1.51 -10.84 -8.30
C LYS A 74 -2.81 -10.60 -7.55
N GLU A 75 -3.93 -10.75 -8.25
CA GLU A 75 -5.27 -10.63 -7.67
C GLU A 75 -5.43 -11.50 -6.40
N ALA A 76 -4.94 -12.74 -6.43
CA ALA A 76 -5.01 -13.65 -5.29
C ALA A 76 -4.21 -13.14 -4.09
N ASP A 77 -3.02 -12.57 -4.33
CA ASP A 77 -2.16 -12.03 -3.29
C ASP A 77 -2.79 -10.79 -2.66
N ILE A 78 -3.39 -9.90 -3.46
CA ILE A 78 -4.15 -8.73 -2.99
C ILE A 78 -5.33 -9.17 -2.12
N ASN A 79 -6.14 -10.14 -2.57
CA ASN A 79 -7.28 -10.63 -1.80
C ASN A 79 -6.87 -11.32 -0.50
N GLN A 80 -5.69 -11.94 -0.46
CA GLN A 80 -5.16 -12.50 0.77
C GLN A 80 -4.67 -11.39 1.71
N ALA A 81 -3.99 -10.37 1.18
CA ALA A 81 -3.53 -9.21 1.92
C ALA A 81 -4.69 -8.44 2.59
N LEU A 82 -5.82 -8.28 1.90
CA LEU A 82 -7.03 -7.63 2.44
C LEU A 82 -7.66 -8.31 3.66
N LYS A 83 -7.23 -9.55 3.98
CA LYS A 83 -7.64 -10.27 5.20
C LYS A 83 -6.70 -10.03 6.37
N LEU A 84 -5.53 -9.46 6.14
CA LEU A 84 -4.52 -9.22 7.16
C LEU A 84 -4.93 -8.02 8.01
N GLU A 85 -4.77 -8.14 9.32
CA GLU A 85 -5.19 -7.12 10.29
C GLU A 85 -4.48 -5.78 10.04
N PHE A 86 -3.19 -5.80 9.71
CA PHE A 86 -2.47 -4.56 9.42
C PHE A 86 -3.02 -3.83 8.18
N ILE A 87 -3.40 -4.56 7.12
CA ILE A 87 -4.03 -3.97 5.93
C ILE A 87 -5.42 -3.43 6.26
N ARG A 88 -6.20 -4.14 7.09
CA ARG A 88 -7.51 -3.67 7.55
C ARG A 88 -7.41 -2.40 8.38
N ASN A 89 -6.42 -2.33 9.27
CA ASN A 89 -6.13 -1.13 10.06
C ASN A 89 -5.69 0.03 9.18
N LEU A 90 -4.81 -0.22 8.21
CA LEU A 90 -4.41 0.79 7.23
C LEU A 90 -5.61 1.34 6.46
N LEU A 91 -6.50 0.47 5.98
CA LEU A 91 -7.72 0.89 5.29
C LEU A 91 -8.68 1.64 6.20
N HIS A 92 -8.80 1.24 7.48
CA HIS A 92 -9.59 1.95 8.49
C HIS A 92 -9.07 3.38 8.68
N GLU A 93 -7.77 3.56 8.89
CA GLU A 93 -7.15 4.87 9.05
C GLU A 93 -7.29 5.72 7.78
N LEU A 94 -6.98 5.13 6.62
CA LEU A 94 -7.05 5.83 5.33
C LEU A 94 -8.46 6.25 4.98
N LEU A 95 -9.49 5.46 5.30
CA LEU A 95 -10.87 5.72 4.91
C LEU A 95 -11.70 6.42 5.99
N THR A 96 -11.20 6.58 7.21
CA THR A 96 -11.88 7.40 8.23
C THR A 96 -11.99 8.85 7.77
N PHE A 97 -13.17 9.44 7.96
CA PHE A 97 -13.49 10.78 7.48
C PHE A 97 -14.34 11.58 8.45
N HIS A 98 -14.39 12.89 8.22
CA HIS A 98 -15.16 13.83 9.03
C HIS A 98 -16.42 14.23 8.28
N THR A 99 -17.52 14.30 9.01
CA THR A 99 -18.75 15.02 8.64
C THR A 99 -18.87 16.28 9.49
N GLU A 100 -19.84 17.15 9.22
CA GLU A 100 -20.09 18.31 10.08
C GLU A 100 -20.45 17.94 11.53
N LYS A 101 -21.01 16.74 11.74
CA LYS A 101 -21.59 16.32 13.02
C LYS A 101 -20.70 15.32 13.79
N SER A 102 -19.86 14.57 13.09
CA SER A 102 -19.13 13.44 13.68
C SER A 102 -17.94 12.98 12.84
N ILE A 103 -17.05 12.21 13.46
CA ILE A 103 -16.06 11.39 12.78
C ILE A 103 -16.73 10.06 12.43
N VAL A 104 -16.62 9.62 11.18
CA VAL A 104 -17.10 8.32 10.73
C VAL A 104 -15.91 7.41 10.48
N SER A 105 -15.79 6.39 11.32
CA SER A 105 -14.81 5.33 11.21
C SER A 105 -15.31 4.23 10.27
N ILE A 106 -14.41 3.71 9.43
CA ILE A 106 -14.73 2.62 8.49
C ILE A 106 -13.99 1.36 8.89
N TYR A 107 -14.71 0.25 9.04
CA TYR A 107 -14.10 -1.07 9.27
C TYR A 107 -14.40 -1.99 8.07
N PRO A 108 -13.40 -2.27 7.22
CA PRO A 108 -13.57 -3.15 6.06
C PRO A 108 -13.88 -4.60 6.47
N LYS A 109 -14.84 -5.23 5.79
CA LYS A 109 -15.21 -6.63 5.96
C LYS A 109 -15.38 -7.31 4.60
N ASN A 110 -14.83 -8.52 4.48
CA ASN A 110 -15.04 -9.37 3.29
C ASN A 110 -14.79 -8.66 1.95
N ILE A 111 -13.75 -7.81 1.88
CA ILE A 111 -13.42 -7.09 0.65
C ILE A 111 -12.87 -8.08 -0.38
N GLN A 112 -13.43 -8.01 -1.58
CA GLN A 112 -13.00 -8.73 -2.75
C GLN A 112 -12.53 -7.77 -3.83
N PHE A 113 -11.32 -8.02 -4.30
CA PHE A 113 -10.65 -7.28 -5.36
C PHE A 113 -10.60 -8.13 -6.62
N ARG A 114 -10.90 -7.53 -7.78
CA ARG A 114 -10.90 -8.20 -9.09
C ARG A 114 -10.17 -7.37 -10.12
N LEU A 115 -9.40 -8.07 -10.95
CA LEU A 115 -8.58 -7.55 -12.03
C LEU A 115 -9.01 -8.17 -13.36
N PRO A 116 -10.17 -7.76 -13.90
CA PRO A 116 -10.68 -8.30 -15.16
C PRO A 116 -9.83 -7.97 -16.39
N GLY A 117 -8.86 -7.06 -16.26
CA GLY A 117 -8.04 -6.52 -17.36
C GLY A 117 -8.63 -5.25 -17.97
N ASN A 118 -8.08 -4.80 -19.10
CA ASN A 118 -8.49 -3.58 -19.80
C ASN A 118 -8.43 -2.32 -18.91
N ASN A 119 -7.40 -2.18 -18.07
CA ASN A 119 -7.26 -1.05 -17.14
C ASN A 119 -8.45 -0.88 -16.17
N LYS A 120 -9.14 -1.98 -15.83
CA LYS A 120 -10.27 -1.98 -14.90
C LYS A 120 -9.95 -2.75 -13.64
N ILE A 121 -10.37 -2.18 -12.53
CA ILE A 121 -10.37 -2.79 -11.20
C ILE A 121 -11.82 -2.80 -10.73
N THR A 122 -12.27 -3.92 -10.18
CA THR A 122 -13.56 -3.99 -9.47
C THR A 122 -13.30 -4.34 -8.02
N VAL A 123 -13.90 -3.59 -7.11
CA VAL A 123 -13.85 -3.83 -5.66
C VAL A 123 -15.27 -3.99 -5.15
N ALA A 124 -15.53 -5.03 -4.37
CA ALA A 124 -16.83 -5.22 -3.73
C ALA A 124 -16.63 -5.75 -2.31
N GLY A 125 -17.58 -5.50 -1.42
CA GLY A 125 -17.53 -6.02 -0.07
C GLY A 125 -18.49 -5.33 0.87
N GLU A 126 -18.28 -5.55 2.15
CA GLU A 126 -19.02 -4.94 3.24
C GLU A 126 -18.08 -4.00 4.00
N ILE A 127 -18.59 -2.86 4.46
CA ILE A 127 -17.89 -2.03 5.45
C ILE A 127 -18.81 -1.76 6.62
N ILE A 128 -18.26 -1.62 7.82
CA ILE A 128 -19.01 -1.08 8.97
C ILE A 128 -18.68 0.40 9.08
N LEU A 129 -19.70 1.24 8.96
CA LEU A 129 -19.63 2.66 9.27
C LEU A 129 -19.97 2.85 10.76
N ASP A 130 -19.05 3.47 11.49
CA ASP A 130 -19.23 3.81 12.90
C ASP A 130 -19.21 5.34 13.05
N SER A 131 -20.36 5.93 13.34
CA SER A 131 -20.52 7.36 13.59
C SER A 131 -20.46 7.74 15.07
N GLY A 132 -20.11 6.78 15.95
CA GLY A 132 -20.15 6.91 17.40
C GLY A 132 -21.56 6.74 18.00
N LEU A 133 -22.61 7.14 17.27
CA LEU A 133 -24.00 6.91 17.67
C LEU A 133 -24.48 5.50 17.32
N GLU A 134 -24.09 5.01 16.14
CA GLU A 134 -24.45 3.69 15.67
C GLU A 134 -23.38 3.10 14.76
N LYS A 135 -23.39 1.76 14.67
CA LYS A 135 -22.61 0.99 13.70
C LYS A 135 -23.55 0.42 12.66
N LYS A 136 -23.35 0.77 11.39
CA LYS A 136 -24.16 0.27 10.28
C LYS A 136 -23.31 -0.43 9.23
N PRO A 137 -23.69 -1.64 8.79
CA PRO A 137 -23.06 -2.26 7.64
C PRO A 137 -23.44 -1.50 6.36
N LEU A 138 -22.55 -1.49 5.37
CA LEU A 138 -22.80 -0.99 4.03
C LEU A 138 -22.16 -1.94 3.03
N ASP A 139 -23.00 -2.60 2.25
CA ASP A 139 -22.53 -3.36 1.09
C ASP A 139 -22.25 -2.41 -0.07
N PHE A 140 -21.11 -2.59 -0.72
CA PHE A 140 -20.71 -1.77 -1.85
C PHE A 140 -20.11 -2.59 -3.00
N LYS A 141 -20.17 -1.98 -4.18
CA LYS A 141 -19.41 -2.36 -5.37
C LYS A 141 -18.90 -1.08 -6.03
N ALA A 142 -17.62 -1.07 -6.35
CA ALA A 142 -16.94 0.01 -7.02
C ALA A 142 -16.24 -0.50 -8.27
N ASP A 143 -16.39 0.22 -9.37
CA ASP A 143 -15.59 0.04 -10.58
C ASP A 143 -14.64 1.21 -10.71
N VAL A 144 -13.35 0.90 -10.84
CA VAL A 144 -12.24 1.84 -10.89
C VAL A 144 -11.52 1.65 -12.22
N GLY A 145 -11.26 2.74 -12.92
CA GLY A 145 -10.51 2.78 -14.17
C GLY A 145 -9.19 3.49 -14.01
N LEU A 146 -8.28 3.25 -14.95
CA LEU A 146 -7.06 4.04 -15.11
C LEU A 146 -7.20 4.97 -16.32
N GLU A 147 -7.05 6.28 -16.11
CA GLU A 147 -7.26 7.30 -17.14
C GLU A 147 -5.95 7.77 -17.78
N SER A 148 -4.90 8.07 -16.99
CA SER A 148 -3.58 8.46 -17.52
C SER A 148 -2.44 8.13 -16.56
N LEU A 149 -1.20 8.20 -17.03
CA LEU A 149 0.00 8.02 -16.19
C LEU A 149 0.08 9.05 -15.04
N GLU A 150 -0.42 10.27 -15.22
CA GLU A 150 -0.35 11.35 -14.23
C GLU A 150 -1.55 11.40 -13.27
N LYS A 151 -2.70 10.86 -13.68
CA LYS A 151 -3.91 10.70 -12.85
C LYS A 151 -4.38 9.25 -12.96
N PRO A 152 -3.69 8.33 -12.29
CA PRO A 152 -3.81 6.91 -12.60
C PRO A 152 -5.16 6.33 -12.22
N ILE A 153 -5.95 6.95 -11.36
CA ILE A 153 -7.13 6.30 -10.78
C ILE A 153 -8.38 7.16 -10.99
N VAL A 154 -9.45 6.55 -11.46
CA VAL A 154 -10.79 7.14 -11.60
C VAL A 154 -11.83 6.20 -11.03
N LEU A 155 -12.69 6.70 -10.14
CA LEU A 155 -13.86 5.98 -9.68
C LEU A 155 -14.96 6.13 -10.73
N ASN A 156 -15.14 5.10 -11.56
CA ASN A 156 -16.12 5.12 -12.66
C ASN A 156 -17.54 4.93 -12.13
N GLU A 157 -17.69 4.01 -11.17
CA GLU A 157 -18.98 3.70 -10.57
C GLU A 157 -18.79 3.33 -9.10
N PHE A 158 -19.68 3.80 -8.24
CA PHE A 158 -19.82 3.34 -6.87
C PHE A 158 -21.28 3.08 -6.59
N LYS A 159 -21.62 1.82 -6.32
CA LYS A 159 -22.94 1.35 -5.95
C LYS A 159 -22.87 0.89 -4.51
N CYS A 160 -23.85 1.32 -3.71
CA CYS A 160 -24.04 0.75 -2.39
C CYS A 160 -25.54 0.58 -2.15
N ASN A 161 -25.88 -0.48 -1.43
CA ASN A 161 -27.24 -0.64 -0.92
C ASN A 161 -27.27 0.11 0.40
N THR A 162 -27.71 1.38 0.38
CA THR A 162 -27.87 2.15 1.62
C THR A 162 -28.97 1.48 2.44
N PRO A 163 -28.64 0.78 3.55
CA PRO A 163 -29.66 0.27 4.44
C PRO A 163 -30.43 1.45 5.05
N GLU A 164 -31.63 1.18 5.55
CA GLU A 164 -32.42 2.20 6.21
C GLU A 164 -31.62 2.94 7.29
N GLY A 165 -31.63 4.27 7.19
CA GLY A 165 -31.05 5.16 8.17
C GLY A 165 -29.56 5.45 8.03
N ILE A 166 -28.88 5.09 6.93
CA ILE A 166 -27.59 5.76 6.60
C ILE A 166 -27.90 7.08 5.89
N PRO A 167 -27.57 8.24 6.48
CA PRO A 167 -27.81 9.54 5.86
C PRO A 167 -27.00 9.72 4.57
N LEU A 168 -27.59 10.34 3.55
CA LEU A 168 -26.92 10.62 2.28
C LEU A 168 -25.62 11.43 2.47
N GLU A 169 -25.58 12.33 3.46
CA GLU A 169 -24.40 13.12 3.84
C GLU A 169 -23.18 12.23 4.15
N ILE A 170 -23.36 11.06 4.77
CA ILE A 170 -22.28 10.11 5.08
C ILE A 170 -21.74 9.48 3.78
N ILE A 171 -22.64 9.09 2.87
CA ILE A 171 -22.25 8.49 1.58
C ILE A 171 -21.49 9.50 0.72
N VAL A 172 -21.97 10.75 0.68
CA VAL A 172 -21.30 11.84 -0.05
C VAL A 172 -19.91 12.12 0.54
N ALA A 173 -19.79 12.18 1.86
CA ALA A 173 -18.50 12.39 2.54
C ALA A 173 -17.51 11.23 2.31
N LEU A 174 -18.00 9.98 2.25
CA LEU A 174 -17.19 8.83 1.86
C LEU A 174 -16.65 8.96 0.43
N ILE A 175 -17.51 9.30 -0.54
CA ILE A 175 -17.10 9.49 -1.94
C ILE A 175 -16.07 10.63 -2.04
N ASP A 176 -16.29 11.74 -1.31
CA ASP A 176 -15.34 12.86 -1.24
C ASP A 176 -14.00 12.43 -0.63
N LYS A 177 -14.02 11.62 0.43
CA LYS A 177 -12.80 11.03 1.02
C LYS A 177 -12.03 10.17 0.01
N ILE A 178 -12.71 9.30 -0.73
CA ILE A 178 -12.10 8.50 -1.80
C ILE A 178 -11.51 9.41 -2.88
N HIS A 179 -12.21 10.48 -3.25
CA HIS A 179 -11.74 11.45 -4.23
C HIS A 179 -10.46 12.16 -3.76
N LYS A 180 -10.39 12.55 -2.49
CA LYS A 180 -9.20 13.19 -1.88
C LYS A 180 -8.01 12.24 -1.81
N LEU A 181 -8.21 10.99 -1.41
CA LEU A 181 -7.14 9.97 -1.37
C LEU A 181 -6.51 9.78 -2.76
N ARG A 182 -7.33 9.78 -3.80
CA ARG A 182 -6.91 9.68 -5.19
C ARG A 182 -6.10 10.86 -5.70
N GLN A 183 -6.30 12.05 -5.12
CA GLN A 183 -5.53 13.26 -5.44
C GLN A 183 -4.25 13.37 -4.61
N SER A 184 -4.05 12.48 -3.62
CA SER A 184 -2.86 12.53 -2.78
C SER A 184 -1.62 12.18 -3.60
N PRO A 185 -0.58 13.03 -3.61
CA PRO A 185 0.67 12.73 -4.29
C PRO A 185 1.47 11.61 -3.60
N TYR A 186 1.23 11.41 -2.30
CA TYR A 186 1.89 10.40 -1.48
C TYR A 186 0.88 9.61 -0.65
N PHE A 187 1.19 8.35 -0.41
CA PHE A 187 0.59 7.54 0.64
C PHE A 187 1.57 7.50 1.81
N GLU A 188 1.18 8.11 2.92
CA GLU A 188 2.01 8.19 4.12
C GLU A 188 1.65 7.06 5.09
N PHE A 189 2.69 6.46 5.67
CA PHE A 189 2.65 5.47 6.74
C PHE A 189 3.67 5.90 7.79
N LYS A 190 3.60 5.35 9.01
CA LYS A 190 4.38 5.79 10.17
C LYS A 190 5.84 6.21 9.86
N ASP A 191 6.57 5.36 9.14
CA ASP A 191 8.00 5.57 8.84
C ASP A 191 8.31 5.62 7.33
N ALA A 192 7.29 5.80 6.49
CA ALA A 192 7.42 5.73 5.03
C ALA A 192 6.43 6.62 4.29
N ALA A 193 6.86 7.23 3.19
CA ALA A 193 5.98 7.88 2.23
C ALA A 193 6.17 7.24 0.84
N LEU A 194 5.07 6.87 0.18
CA LEU A 194 5.09 6.21 -1.13
C LEU A 194 4.41 7.09 -2.18
N ARG A 195 5.12 7.41 -3.25
CA ARG A 195 4.58 8.05 -4.44
C ARG A 195 4.43 7.02 -5.55
N ILE A 196 3.22 6.81 -6.04
CA ILE A 196 2.97 5.94 -7.19
C ILE A 196 3.15 6.77 -8.46
N ASN A 197 4.16 6.42 -9.27
CA ASN A 197 4.46 7.08 -10.53
C ASN A 197 3.71 6.44 -11.69
N THR A 198 3.52 5.12 -11.63
CA THR A 198 2.78 4.37 -12.65
C THR A 198 2.03 3.22 -12.00
N LEU A 199 0.80 3.05 -12.43
CA LEU A 199 -0.06 1.93 -12.09
C LEU A 199 -0.54 1.31 -13.39
N GLU A 200 -0.21 0.06 -13.63
CA GLU A 200 -0.70 -0.72 -14.77
C GLU A 200 -1.58 -1.86 -14.27
N VAL A 201 -2.77 -2.00 -14.86
CA VAL A 201 -3.72 -3.06 -14.52
C VAL A 201 -3.86 -4.02 -15.69
N GLN A 202 -3.37 -5.23 -15.47
CA GLN A 202 -3.49 -6.34 -16.39
C GLN A 202 -4.57 -7.31 -15.90
N GLN A 203 -4.91 -8.28 -16.73
CA GLN A 203 -5.79 -9.36 -16.29
C GLN A 203 -5.10 -10.16 -15.17
N GLY A 204 -5.68 -10.16 -13.97
CA GLY A 204 -5.19 -10.91 -12.81
C GLY A 204 -3.97 -10.31 -12.09
N SER A 205 -3.42 -9.18 -12.52
CA SER A 205 -2.26 -8.54 -11.86
C SER A 205 -2.21 -7.02 -12.00
N ILE A 206 -1.57 -6.39 -11.02
CA ILE A 206 -1.19 -4.98 -11.02
C ILE A 206 0.32 -4.87 -11.02
N ILE A 207 0.85 -3.93 -11.81
CA ILE A 207 2.24 -3.50 -11.77
C ILE A 207 2.29 -2.06 -11.24
N LEU A 208 3.08 -1.85 -10.20
CA LEU A 208 3.32 -0.55 -9.57
C LEU A 208 4.76 -0.12 -9.84
N LEU A 209 4.95 1.09 -10.35
CA LEU A 209 6.23 1.80 -10.29
C LEU A 209 6.07 2.93 -9.28
N ALA A 210 6.87 2.93 -8.23
CA ALA A 210 6.73 3.87 -7.14
C ALA A 210 8.08 4.30 -6.56
N GLN A 211 8.10 5.51 -6.02
CA GLN A 211 9.19 6.04 -5.22
C GLN A 211 8.79 5.98 -3.75
N ALA A 212 9.61 5.34 -2.91
CA ALA A 212 9.44 5.30 -1.47
C ALA A 212 10.48 6.19 -0.81
N HIS A 213 10.07 6.95 0.20
CA HIS A 213 10.95 7.66 1.13
C HIS A 213 10.80 7.01 2.49
N LEU A 214 11.87 6.43 3.03
CA LEU A 214 11.85 5.65 4.27
C LEU A 214 12.65 6.37 5.35
N GLN A 215 12.01 6.66 6.48
CA GLN A 215 12.68 7.21 7.67
C GLN A 215 13.52 6.15 8.37
N GLN A 216 13.03 4.91 8.39
CA GLN A 216 13.70 3.71 8.89
C GLN A 216 13.27 2.50 8.05
N ILE A 217 14.04 1.40 8.13
CA ILE A 217 13.64 0.13 7.52
C ILE A 217 12.49 -0.47 8.35
N PRO A 218 11.37 -0.91 7.73
CA PRO A 218 10.27 -1.51 8.47
C PRO A 218 10.72 -2.76 9.25
N GLU A 219 10.41 -2.79 10.55
CA GLU A 219 10.60 -3.97 11.38
C GLU A 219 9.70 -5.11 10.84
N ASN A 220 10.27 -6.31 10.64
CA ASN A 220 9.63 -7.53 10.10
C ASN A 220 9.65 -7.74 8.57
N ILE A 221 10.75 -7.44 7.89
CA ILE A 221 11.07 -8.10 6.62
C ILE A 221 11.50 -9.55 6.94
N SER A 222 10.55 -10.48 6.93
CA SER A 222 10.85 -11.91 7.06
C SER A 222 11.12 -12.49 5.67
N PHE A 223 12.34 -12.92 5.43
CA PHE A 223 12.63 -13.82 4.32
C PHE A 223 12.12 -15.20 4.74
N ALA A 224 10.95 -15.59 4.24
CA ALA A 224 10.40 -16.91 4.54
C ALA A 224 11.43 -17.99 4.16
N GLU A 225 11.87 -18.74 5.17
CA GLU A 225 12.60 -20.02 5.04
C GLU A 225 11.83 -21.01 4.14
#